data_AF-A0A968LN87-F1
#
_entry.id   AF-A0A968LN87-F1
#
_cell.length_a   1.000
_cell.length_b   1.000
_cell.length_c   1.000
_cell.angle_alpha   90.00
_cell.angle_beta   90.00
_cell.angle_gamma   90.00
#
_symmetry.space_group_name_H-M   'P 1'
#
loop_
_entity.id
_entity.type
_entity.pdbx_description
1 polymer ?
#
loop_
_entity_poly.entity_id
_entity_poly.type
_entity_poly.pdbx_seq_one_letter_code
_entity_poly.pdbx_strand_id
1 'polypeptide(L)' 'MPLEVLEGLQPAPGKVFVDGTLGGAGHARLLLEAGASVIGVDQ' A
#
# COMPACT_ATOMS: atom_id res chain seq x y z
N MET A 1 -11.54 -7.11 3.89
CA MET A 1 -10.07 -7.28 3.92
C MET A 1 -9.26 -6.00 3.64
N PRO A 2 -9.74 -4.96 2.92
CA PRO A 2 -9.03 -3.67 2.83
C PRO A 2 -8.67 -3.05 4.19
N LEU A 3 -9.55 -3.20 5.19
CA LEU A 3 -9.39 -2.67 6.54
C LEU A 3 -8.19 -3.26 7.29
N GLU A 4 -7.99 -4.58 7.21
CA GLU A 4 -6.89 -5.26 7.92
C GLU A 4 -5.52 -4.77 7.45
N VAL A 5 -5.40 -4.44 6.15
CA VAL A 5 -4.17 -3.88 5.57
C VAL A 5 -3.90 -2.48 6.14
N LEU A 6 -4.92 -1.63 6.23
CA LEU A 6 -4.77 -0.27 6.77
C LEU A 6 -4.48 -0.30 8.28
N GLU A 7 -5.13 -1.20 9.03
CA GLU A 7 -4.89 -1.35 10.47
C GLU A 7 -3.50 -1.90 10.78
N GLY A 8 -3.02 -2.88 10.01
CA GLY A 8 -1.73 -3.50 10.21
C GLY A 8 -0.55 -2.63 9.76
N LEU A 9 -0.71 -1.89 8.66
CA LEU A 9 0.39 -1.11 8.07
C LEU A 9 0.37 0.38 8.49
N GLN A 10 -0.80 0.89 8.90
CA GLN A 10 -1.00 2.27 9.33
C GLN A 10 -0.36 3.28 8.35
N PRO A 11 -0.71 3.25 7.06
CA PRO A 11 -0.16 4.18 6.08
C PRO A 11 -0.50 5.62 6.43
N ALA A 12 0.44 6.52 6.14
CA ALA A 12 0.32 7.94 6.42
C ALA A 12 1.29 8.73 5.51
N PRO A 13 1.06 10.06 5.34
CA PRO A 13 2.02 10.94 4.71
C PRO A 13 3.44 10.77 5.25
N GLY A 14 4.41 10.66 4.34
CA GLY A 14 5.81 10.46 4.68
C GLY A 14 6.24 9.00 4.92
N LYS A 15 5.29 8.04 4.98
CA LYS A 15 5.63 6.61 5.01
C LYS A 15 5.84 6.08 3.59
N VAL A 16 6.81 5.17 3.45
CA VAL A 16 7.13 4.49 2.18
C VAL A 16 6.96 2.99 2.37
N PHE A 17 6.20 2.34 1.49
CA PHE A 17 5.94 0.91 1.49
C PHE A 17 6.45 0.25 0.22
N VAL A 18 6.78 -1.04 0.31
CA VAL A 18 7.12 -1.88 -0.84
C VAL A 18 6.00 -2.91 -1.01
N ASP A 19 5.34 -2.89 -2.16
CA ASP A 19 4.40 -3.94 -2.57
C ASP A 19 5.13 -4.87 -3.55
N GLY A 20 5.59 -6.02 -3.05
CA GLY A 20 6.36 -6.99 -3.83
C GLY A 20 5.51 -7.87 -4.75
N THR A 21 4.19 -7.68 -4.76
CA THR A 21 3.22 -8.50 -5.48
C THR A 21 2.17 -7.61 -6.14
N LEU A 22 2.62 -6.57 -6.84
CA LEU A 22 1.77 -5.44 -7.24
C LEU A 22 0.49 -5.89 -7.94
N GLY A 23 0.58 -6.74 -8.96
CA GLY A 23 -0.58 -7.31 -9.67
C GLY A 23 -1.58 -6.24 -10.09
N GLY A 24 -2.83 -6.38 -9.63
CA GLY A 24 -3.90 -5.42 -9.88
C GLY A 24 -3.86 -4.14 -9.03
N ALA A 25 -2.81 -3.93 -8.23
CA ALA A 25 -2.56 -2.74 -7.40
C ALA A 25 -3.67 -2.36 -6.39
N GLY A 26 -4.53 -3.30 -6.00
CA GLY A 26 -5.65 -3.04 -5.09
C GLY A 26 -5.19 -2.56 -3.69
N HIS A 27 -4.17 -3.21 -3.12
CA HIS A 27 -3.61 -2.79 -1.82
C HIS A 27 -2.76 -1.51 -1.95
N ALA A 28 -1.90 -1.44 -2.96
CA ALA A 28 -1.13 -0.23 -3.25
C ALA A 28 -2.02 1.02 -3.34
N ARG A 29 -3.19 0.90 -3.98
CA ARG A 29 -4.17 2.00 -4.06
C ARG A 29 -4.65 2.46 -2.69
N LEU A 30 -4.99 1.54 -1.79
CA LEU A 30 -5.43 1.90 -0.43
C LEU A 30 -4.33 2.61 0.37
N LEU A 31 -3.07 2.18 0.21
CA LEU A 31 -1.92 2.81 0.85
C LEU A 31 -1.69 4.23 0.32
N LEU A 32 -1.83 4.42 -1.00
CA LEU A 32 -1.71 5.73 -1.65
C LEU A 32 -2.86 6.67 -1.25
N GLU A 33 -4.09 6.17 -1.16
CA GLU A 33 -5.27 6.94 -0.70
C GLU A 33 -5.11 7.42 0.76
N ALA A 34 -4.37 6.68 1.58
CA ALA A 34 -4.00 7.10 2.94
C ALA A 34 -2.79 8.06 3.00
N GLY A 35 -2.25 8.48 1.84
CA GLY A 35 -1.18 9.47 1.72
C GLY A 35 0.24 8.89 1.81
N ALA A 36 0.40 7.57 1.89
CA ALA A 36 1.72 6.96 1.82
C ALA A 36 2.28 6.97 0.40
N SER A 37 3.57 6.70 0.26
CA SER A 37 4.22 6.37 -1.02
C SER A 37 4.42 4.87 -1.14
N VAL A 38 4.26 4.32 -2.35
CA VAL A 38 4.39 2.88 -2.60
C VAL A 38 5.35 2.64 -3.76
N ILE A 39 6.30 1.73 -3.55
CA ILE A 39 7.15 1.15 -4.59
C ILE A 39 6.57 -0.22 -4.92
N GLY A 40 5.98 -0.37 -6.10
CA GLY A 40 5.40 -1.61 -6.57
C GLY A 40 6.38 -2.42 -7.41
N VAL A 41 6.43 -3.73 -7.18
CA VAL A 41 7.21 -4.70 -7.97
C VAL A 41 6.27 -5.79 -8.47
N ASP A 42 6.44 -6.19 -9.72
CA ASP A 42 5.78 -7.34 -10.33
C ASP A 42 6.75 -8.05 -11.29
N GLN A 43 6.42 -9.29 -11.67
CA GLN A 43 7.23 -10.15 -12.55
C GLN A 43 7.03 -9.89 -14.04
#